data_AF-A0AAW0ENI0-F1
#
_entry.id   AF-A0AAW0ENI0-F1
#
_cell.length_a   1.000
_cell.length_b   1.000
_cell.length_c   1.000
_cell.angle_alpha   90.00
_cell.angle_beta   90.00
_cell.angle_gamma   90.00
#
_symmetry.space_group_name_H-M   'P 1'
#
loop_
_entity.id
_entity.type
_entity.pdbx_description
1 polymer ?
#
loop_
_entity_poly.entity_id
_entity_poly.type
_entity_poly.pdbx_seq_one_letter_code
_entity_poly.pdbx_strand_id
1 'polypeptide(L)'
;MRRSLLKTAVAAVLVCAAVRGRAQHVVSEPDVVKEHHRDFDALQARTVSTRVSRGSRVADTAGRPTVITAPSDWTPIRIAVFTFDIDDSGRYCTAAGQRRPDFTGKTVTCEPDDVLTDTKKQTLLEFLIPSAVRLHEERLSVKREEGNIVVDRDTFEASKCRDFSIPASHMREGVANADFVLYVAAGPTVDDTVAWAGMCQYFANGRPSVGVANVSPRDINTDPQEMRAIAHEILHALGFHFHIFEEQRMVGYVDSLRGKPNVPVIMSPRVAAQARAHFGCEKQTFLELEDKGGEGTELSHWKRRSMKDDLMAGNTVAGIYSAITIAVMEDTGFYKGNYAMAEPMIYGRNAGCELVQEKCVVNGVSRFPEMFCGSANRDKLVCTSDRLGVGNCKIVNHDSRLPPQFQYFSSPTLGGEDEEMDYCPYVERYAETRCFFGGRFLNGSVYGALSRCFDAPAGFAESGRSSAQYGLCAEVHCGTTTYSVKVKGARMYTRCTPGTTLPLSLLSPTFSSGQITCPPYDSVCGIRVTTTQARWRDAAGKGDARSGQSS
;
A
#
# COMPACT_ATOMS: atom_id res chain seq x y z
N MET A 1 14.83 74.00 31.42
CA MET A 1 13.61 74.83 31.26
C MET A 1 12.39 73.91 31.15
N ARG A 2 11.25 74.41 31.66
CA ARG A 2 9.90 73.83 31.81
C ARG A 2 9.45 72.87 30.68
N ARG A 3 8.84 71.71 30.95
CA ARG A 3 7.42 71.44 31.34
C ARG A 3 6.38 71.85 30.25
N SER A 4 5.69 70.83 29.71
CA SER A 4 4.22 70.64 29.83
C SER A 4 3.30 70.89 28.60
N LEU A 5 2.37 69.91 28.44
CA LEU A 5 0.98 69.96 27.92
C LEU A 5 0.74 70.07 26.41
N LEU A 6 -0.38 69.67 25.81
CA LEU A 6 -1.49 68.70 26.01
C LEU A 6 -2.55 69.11 24.93
N LYS A 7 -3.37 68.15 24.46
CA LYS A 7 -4.74 68.28 23.90
C LYS A 7 -4.98 68.33 22.38
N THR A 8 -5.51 67.19 21.89
CA THR A 8 -6.77 66.95 21.13
C THR A 8 -7.15 67.81 19.90
N ALA A 9 -7.48 67.15 18.78
CA ALA A 9 -8.84 67.13 18.21
C ALA A 9 -8.94 66.19 16.98
N VAL A 10 -10.15 65.63 16.81
CA VAL A 10 -10.63 64.67 15.81
C VAL A 10 -11.10 65.39 14.53
N ALA A 11 -10.88 64.81 13.35
CA ALA A 11 -11.80 64.92 12.20
C ALA A 11 -11.50 63.83 11.14
N ALA A 12 -12.57 63.11 10.76
CA ALA A 12 -12.62 62.09 9.71
C ALA A 12 -12.37 62.66 8.31
N VAL A 13 -12.00 61.80 7.35
CA VAL A 13 -12.56 61.75 5.98
C VAL A 13 -11.91 60.64 5.12
N LEU A 14 -12.78 59.84 4.47
CA LEU A 14 -12.63 59.05 3.23
C LEU A 14 -11.66 57.84 3.17
N VAL A 15 -12.25 56.63 3.32
CA VAL A 15 -11.74 55.39 2.70
C VAL A 15 -12.61 55.06 1.50
N CYS A 16 -12.03 55.13 0.30
CA CYS A 16 -12.54 54.49 -0.91
C CYS A 16 -11.80 53.16 -1.12
N ALA A 17 -12.56 52.16 -1.54
CA ALA A 17 -12.17 50.78 -1.71
C ALA A 17 -11.11 50.53 -2.80
N ALA A 18 -10.27 49.51 -2.58
CA ALA A 18 -9.83 48.63 -3.66
C ALA A 18 -9.47 47.26 -3.08
N VAL A 19 -10.30 46.28 -3.41
CA VAL A 19 -10.21 44.85 -3.10
C VAL A 19 -8.92 44.27 -3.70
N ARG A 20 -8.09 43.62 -2.88
CA ARG A 20 -7.10 42.63 -3.35
C ARG A 20 -7.46 41.28 -2.74
N GLY A 21 -7.71 40.33 -3.63
CA GLY A 21 -8.10 38.97 -3.30
C GLY A 21 -7.04 38.28 -2.44
N ARG A 22 -7.51 37.62 -1.38
CA ARG A 22 -6.74 36.64 -0.63
C ARG A 22 -6.42 35.47 -1.57
N ALA A 23 -5.15 35.33 -1.94
CA ALA A 23 -4.61 34.02 -2.24
C ALA A 23 -4.68 33.21 -0.94
N GLN A 24 -5.55 32.20 -0.92
CA GLN A 24 -5.51 31.20 0.14
C GLN A 24 -4.20 30.41 -0.04
N HIS A 25 -3.27 30.62 0.87
CA HIS A 25 -2.19 29.69 1.10
C HIS A 25 -2.83 28.35 1.49
N VAL A 26 -2.81 27.39 0.58
CA VAL A 26 -2.96 25.98 0.92
C VAL A 26 -1.70 25.64 1.70
N VAL A 27 -1.85 25.51 3.01
CA VAL A 27 -0.81 24.96 3.87
C VAL A 27 -0.65 23.50 3.44
N SER A 28 0.53 23.15 2.95
CA SER A 28 0.93 21.76 2.76
C SER A 28 1.02 21.11 4.15
N GLU A 29 -0.02 20.42 4.57
CA GLU A 29 0.16 19.34 5.54
C GLU A 29 0.78 18.17 4.78
N PRO A 30 1.86 17.56 5.28
CA PRO A 30 2.37 16.33 4.68
C PRO A 30 1.24 15.31 4.71
N ASP A 31 0.86 14.81 3.53
CA ASP A 31 0.15 13.54 3.44
C ASP A 31 1.15 12.53 4.02
N VAL A 32 0.88 12.16 5.27
CA VAL A 32 1.68 11.27 6.08
C VAL A 32 2.14 10.10 5.22
N VAL A 33 3.44 10.10 4.94
CA VAL A 33 4.14 8.96 4.36
C VAL A 33 4.01 7.87 5.42
N LYS A 34 3.00 7.00 5.28
CA LYS A 34 2.83 5.85 6.17
C LYS A 34 4.01 4.92 5.90
N GLU A 35 5.08 5.09 6.66
CA GLU A 35 6.12 4.08 6.77
C GLU A 35 5.50 2.87 7.45
N HIS A 36 5.58 1.74 6.78
CA HIS A 36 5.28 0.46 7.40
C HIS A 36 6.59 -0.03 8.04
N HIS A 37 6.59 -0.19 9.36
CA HIS A 37 7.59 -0.96 10.14
C HIS A 37 8.98 -0.37 10.39
N ARG A 38 9.10 0.57 11.32
CA ARG A 38 10.42 0.81 11.95
C ARG A 38 10.80 -0.23 13.02
N ASP A 39 9.82 -0.89 13.65
CA ASP A 39 10.06 -1.60 14.91
C ASP A 39 9.91 -3.14 14.87
N PHE A 40 9.31 -3.75 13.84
CA PHE A 40 8.96 -5.18 13.89
C PHE A 40 9.99 -6.10 13.23
N ASP A 41 10.32 -5.87 11.97
CA ASP A 41 11.35 -6.61 11.20
C ASP A 41 12.74 -6.52 11.85
N ALA A 42 13.05 -5.36 12.44
CA ALA A 42 14.20 -5.10 13.31
C ALA A 42 14.37 -6.13 14.45
N LEU A 43 13.22 -6.57 14.98
CA LEU A 43 13.17 -7.50 16.11
C LEU A 43 13.05 -8.96 15.65
N GLN A 44 12.47 -9.24 14.48
CA GLN A 44 12.50 -10.57 13.87
C GLN A 44 13.93 -11.01 13.52
N ALA A 45 14.73 -10.14 12.90
CA ALA A 45 16.13 -10.42 12.59
C ALA A 45 16.97 -10.77 13.83
N ARG A 46 16.66 -10.16 14.99
CA ARG A 46 17.35 -10.42 16.28
C ARG A 46 16.86 -11.67 17.00
N THR A 47 15.61 -12.08 16.79
CA THR A 47 14.99 -13.20 17.52
C THR A 47 15.27 -14.55 16.84
N VAL A 48 15.32 -14.59 15.50
CA VAL A 48 15.54 -15.82 14.72
C VAL A 48 16.99 -16.32 14.79
N SER A 49 17.97 -15.44 15.01
CA SER A 49 19.41 -15.80 15.10
C SER A 49 19.78 -16.74 16.28
N THR A 50 18.85 -17.09 17.18
CA THR A 50 19.17 -17.84 18.41
C THR A 50 18.53 -19.23 18.58
N ARG A 51 17.79 -19.79 17.60
CA ARG A 51 17.22 -21.15 17.80
C ARG A 51 17.17 -22.01 16.55
N VAL A 52 17.78 -23.19 16.63
CA VAL A 52 17.29 -24.39 15.95
C VAL A 52 15.94 -24.73 16.60
N SER A 53 14.85 -24.35 15.96
CA SER A 53 13.49 -24.59 16.46
C SER A 53 13.17 -26.09 16.41
N ARG A 54 12.54 -26.61 17.47
CA ARG A 54 11.85 -27.90 17.41
C ARG A 54 10.66 -27.70 16.47
N GLY A 55 10.72 -28.28 15.27
CA GLY A 55 9.65 -28.18 14.28
C GLY A 55 8.28 -28.53 14.86
N SER A 56 7.23 -27.93 14.31
CA SER A 56 5.84 -28.20 14.69
C SER A 56 5.56 -29.71 14.78
N ARG A 57 5.04 -30.17 15.92
CA ARG A 57 4.65 -31.59 16.10
C ARG A 57 3.29 -31.83 15.46
N VAL A 58 3.31 -32.55 14.34
CA VAL A 58 2.12 -33.14 13.72
C VAL A 58 1.75 -34.41 14.49
N ALA A 59 0.49 -34.52 14.93
CA ALA A 59 -0.05 -35.75 15.51
C ALA A 59 -0.54 -36.68 14.38
N ASP A 60 -0.04 -37.92 14.39
CA ASP A 60 -0.16 -38.89 13.29
C ASP A 60 -1.48 -39.68 13.36
N THR A 61 -2.10 -39.95 12.20
CA THR A 61 -3.21 -40.89 12.04
C THR A 61 -3.03 -41.73 10.77
N ALA A 62 -2.86 -43.04 10.95
CA ALA A 62 -2.49 -43.98 9.88
C ALA A 62 -3.65 -44.37 8.94
N GLY A 63 -3.39 -44.41 7.62
CA GLY A 63 -4.27 -45.00 6.60
C GLY A 63 -3.53 -45.35 5.28
N ARG A 64 -3.78 -46.55 4.74
CA ARG A 64 -3.08 -47.21 3.62
C ARG A 64 -3.29 -46.57 2.22
N PRO A 65 -2.37 -46.78 1.25
CA PRO A 65 -2.40 -46.12 -0.06
C PRO A 65 -3.18 -46.92 -1.12
N THR A 66 -3.92 -46.20 -1.96
CA THR A 66 -4.42 -46.68 -3.26
C THR A 66 -3.94 -45.74 -4.35
N VAL A 67 -3.28 -46.29 -5.37
CA VAL A 67 -2.72 -45.55 -6.50
C VAL A 67 -3.83 -45.20 -7.49
N ILE A 68 -4.19 -43.92 -7.54
CA ILE A 68 -4.94 -43.28 -8.61
C ILE A 68 -4.01 -42.20 -9.16
N THR A 69 -3.93 -42.04 -10.48
CA THR A 69 -3.17 -40.97 -11.15
C THR A 69 -3.42 -39.63 -10.45
N ALA A 70 -2.41 -39.15 -9.72
CA ALA A 70 -2.60 -38.19 -8.65
C ALA A 70 -3.03 -36.81 -9.19
N PRO A 71 -4.14 -36.24 -8.70
CA PRO A 71 -4.36 -34.80 -8.75
C PRO A 71 -3.13 -34.10 -8.14
N SER A 72 -2.78 -32.91 -8.63
CA SER A 72 -1.70 -32.09 -8.04
C SER A 72 -1.87 -32.01 -6.52
N ASP A 73 -0.86 -32.45 -5.74
CA ASP A 73 -0.86 -32.41 -4.26
C ASP A 73 -0.96 -30.98 -3.68
N TRP A 74 -0.86 -29.96 -4.54
CA TRP A 74 -1.05 -28.56 -4.20
C TRP A 74 -2.51 -28.18 -4.19
N THR A 75 -2.93 -27.57 -3.08
CA THR A 75 -4.30 -27.11 -2.87
C THR A 75 -4.31 -25.70 -2.29
N PRO A 76 -5.38 -24.90 -2.49
CA PRO A 76 -5.46 -23.56 -1.90
C PRO A 76 -5.16 -23.60 -0.40
N ILE A 77 -4.33 -22.67 0.05
CA ILE A 77 -3.96 -22.52 1.46
C ILE A 77 -5.20 -22.22 2.30
N ARG A 78 -5.29 -22.82 3.49
CA ARG A 78 -6.31 -22.53 4.50
C ARG A 78 -5.68 -21.72 5.61
N ILE A 79 -6.07 -20.45 5.74
CA ILE A 79 -5.57 -19.58 6.81
C ILE A 79 -6.62 -19.52 7.92
N ALA A 80 -6.32 -20.16 9.06
CA ALA A 80 -7.19 -20.09 10.24
C ALA A 80 -6.90 -18.81 11.03
N VAL A 81 -7.87 -17.89 11.04
CA VAL A 81 -7.74 -16.60 11.73
C VAL A 81 -8.47 -16.62 13.07
N PHE A 82 -7.80 -16.13 14.10
CA PHE A 82 -8.36 -15.98 15.44
C PHE A 82 -8.21 -14.55 15.95
N THR A 83 -9.30 -14.01 16.50
CA THR A 83 -9.41 -12.59 16.90
C THR A 83 -9.66 -12.43 18.40
N PHE A 84 -9.13 -13.35 19.22
CA PHE A 84 -9.38 -13.38 20.66
C PHE A 84 -9.08 -12.05 21.36
N ASP A 85 -8.04 -11.36 20.90
CA ASP A 85 -7.63 -10.06 21.44
C ASP A 85 -8.55 -8.90 21.03
N ILE A 86 -9.31 -9.05 19.95
CA ILE A 86 -10.33 -8.09 19.52
C ILE A 86 -11.64 -8.34 20.30
N ASP A 87 -11.84 -9.54 20.85
CA ASP A 87 -13.02 -9.90 21.65
C ASP A 87 -12.86 -9.64 23.15
N ASP A 88 -11.63 -9.46 23.62
CA ASP A 88 -11.34 -9.09 25.00
C ASP A 88 -11.17 -7.58 25.16
N SER A 89 -12.15 -6.93 25.81
CA SER A 89 -12.12 -5.48 26.12
C SER A 89 -10.92 -5.02 26.98
N GLY A 90 -10.19 -5.95 27.61
CA GLY A 90 -8.93 -5.69 28.30
C GLY A 90 -7.72 -5.57 27.36
N ARG A 91 -7.88 -5.92 26.08
CA ARG A 91 -6.79 -6.08 25.12
C ARG A 91 -6.80 -5.04 24.00
N TYR A 92 -7.92 -4.35 23.80
CA TYR A 92 -8.05 -3.20 22.90
C TYR A 92 -8.65 -1.97 23.62
N CYS A 93 -8.52 -0.79 23.02
CA CYS A 93 -9.02 0.46 23.59
C CYS A 93 -10.54 0.59 23.42
N THR A 94 -11.30 0.62 24.52
CA THR A 94 -12.75 0.94 24.50
C THR A 94 -13.04 2.40 24.81
N ALA A 95 -12.08 3.13 25.37
CA ALA A 95 -12.16 4.57 25.61
C ALA A 95 -10.76 5.20 25.64
N ALA A 96 -10.69 6.49 25.30
CA ALA A 96 -9.46 7.29 25.43
C ALA A 96 -9.01 7.37 26.90
N GLY A 97 -7.69 7.42 27.11
CA GLY A 97 -7.06 7.46 28.44
C GLY A 97 -6.89 6.09 29.10
N GLN A 98 -7.45 5.02 28.55
CA GLN A 98 -7.16 3.65 28.99
C GLN A 98 -5.72 3.26 28.68
N ARG A 99 -5.19 2.25 29.38
CA ARG A 99 -3.89 1.64 29.06
C ARG A 99 -4.10 0.27 28.44
N ARG A 100 -3.53 0.05 27.27
CA ARG A 100 -3.69 -1.20 26.48
C ARG A 100 -2.37 -1.61 25.83
N PRO A 101 -2.20 -2.92 25.54
CA PRO A 101 -1.00 -3.40 24.85
C PRO A 101 -0.93 -2.78 23.44
N ASP A 102 0.28 -2.43 23.02
CA ASP A 102 0.60 -2.10 21.62
C ASP A 102 1.01 -3.36 20.83
N PHE A 103 1.00 -4.52 21.50
CA PHE A 103 1.42 -5.83 21.00
C PHE A 103 2.90 -5.91 20.57
N THR A 104 3.72 -4.93 20.98
CA THR A 104 5.18 -4.92 20.73
C THR A 104 6.02 -5.15 22.00
N GLY A 105 5.35 -5.53 23.09
CA GLY A 105 5.92 -5.71 24.43
C GLY A 105 5.71 -4.53 25.36
N LYS A 106 4.96 -3.50 24.94
CA LYS A 106 4.68 -2.30 25.73
C LYS A 106 3.19 -2.15 26.01
N THR A 107 2.87 -1.19 26.85
CA THR A 107 1.50 -0.78 27.14
C THR A 107 1.43 0.73 27.05
N VAL A 108 0.59 1.22 26.14
CA VAL A 108 0.45 2.63 25.81
C VAL A 108 -0.91 3.17 26.25
N THR A 109 -1.00 4.50 26.34
CA THR A 109 -2.25 5.19 26.68
C THR A 109 -3.04 5.42 25.40
N CYS A 110 -4.30 4.99 25.37
CA CYS A 110 -5.19 5.13 24.23
C CYS A 110 -5.51 6.61 23.97
N GLU A 111 -5.28 7.07 22.75
CA GLU A 111 -5.80 8.33 22.22
C GLU A 111 -7.24 8.14 21.70
N PRO A 112 -7.98 9.22 21.39
CA PRO A 112 -9.33 9.11 20.83
C PRO A 112 -9.41 8.24 19.57
N ASP A 113 -8.43 8.36 18.68
CA ASP A 113 -8.42 7.61 17.41
C ASP A 113 -8.06 6.12 17.60
N ASP A 114 -7.45 5.77 18.72
CA ASP A 114 -7.14 4.38 19.09
C ASP A 114 -8.38 3.59 19.55
N VAL A 115 -9.51 4.27 19.80
CA VAL A 115 -10.73 3.60 20.26
C VAL A 115 -11.30 2.72 19.15
N LEU A 116 -11.37 1.42 19.41
CA LEU A 116 -12.01 0.44 18.53
C LEU A 116 -13.52 0.45 18.78
N THR A 117 -14.21 1.36 18.10
CA THR A 117 -15.68 1.46 18.13
C THR A 117 -16.34 0.21 17.54
N ASP A 118 -17.63 -0.02 17.83
CA ASP A 118 -18.38 -1.14 17.25
C ASP A 118 -18.35 -1.14 15.71
N THR A 119 -18.44 0.05 15.10
CA THR A 119 -18.34 0.20 13.64
C THR A 119 -16.95 -0.18 13.11
N LYS A 120 -15.88 0.25 13.78
CA LYS A 120 -14.51 -0.14 13.40
C LYS A 120 -14.32 -1.64 13.58
N LYS A 121 -14.74 -2.20 14.72
CA LYS A 121 -14.67 -3.63 15.02
C LYS A 121 -15.41 -4.45 13.95
N GLN A 122 -16.63 -4.05 13.59
CA GLN A 122 -17.40 -4.70 12.53
C GLN A 122 -16.68 -4.63 11.17
N THR A 123 -16.17 -3.44 10.80
CA THR A 123 -15.45 -3.23 9.55
C THR A 123 -14.19 -4.11 9.48
N LEU A 124 -13.46 -4.23 10.58
CA LEU A 124 -12.26 -5.05 10.67
C LEU A 124 -12.59 -6.55 10.51
N LEU A 125 -13.56 -7.05 11.28
CA LEU A 125 -13.89 -8.48 11.36
C LEU A 125 -14.67 -9.00 10.15
N GLU A 126 -15.60 -8.21 9.61
CA GLU A 126 -16.50 -8.66 8.54
C GLU A 126 -16.02 -8.28 7.14
N PHE A 127 -15.07 -7.34 7.02
CA PHE A 127 -14.60 -6.84 5.74
C PHE A 127 -13.08 -6.88 5.58
N LEU A 128 -12.30 -6.16 6.39
CA LEU A 128 -10.87 -5.98 6.13
C LEU A 128 -10.08 -7.28 6.24
N ILE A 129 -10.15 -7.98 7.40
CA ILE A 129 -9.42 -9.22 7.63
C ILE A 129 -9.83 -10.31 6.62
N PRO A 130 -11.14 -10.62 6.41
CA PRO A 130 -11.53 -11.65 5.45
C PRO A 130 -11.10 -11.33 4.02
N SER A 131 -11.15 -10.05 3.62
CA SER A 131 -10.75 -9.63 2.27
C SER A 131 -9.25 -9.77 2.05
N ALA A 132 -8.43 -9.38 3.03
CA ALA A 132 -6.99 -9.52 2.98
C ALA A 132 -6.57 -11.00 2.91
N VAL A 133 -7.11 -11.84 3.80
CA VAL A 133 -6.87 -13.30 3.81
C VAL A 133 -7.20 -13.94 2.46
N ARG A 134 -8.37 -13.59 1.90
CA ARG A 134 -8.83 -14.11 0.62
C ARG A 134 -7.86 -13.79 -0.53
N LEU A 135 -7.15 -12.65 -0.49
CA LEU A 135 -6.14 -12.35 -1.51
C LEU A 135 -5.03 -13.39 -1.54
N HIS A 136 -4.59 -13.88 -0.37
CA HIS A 136 -3.58 -14.93 -0.26
C HIS A 136 -4.15 -16.30 -0.62
N GLU A 137 -5.34 -16.66 -0.12
CA GLU A 137 -5.96 -17.97 -0.39
C GLU A 137 -6.23 -18.24 -1.87
N GLU A 138 -6.58 -17.19 -2.64
CA GLU A 138 -6.81 -17.31 -4.09
C GLU A 138 -5.52 -17.42 -4.91
N ARG A 139 -4.38 -16.98 -4.35
CA ARG A 139 -3.10 -16.85 -5.05
C ARG A 139 -2.06 -17.88 -4.65
N LEU A 140 -2.16 -18.43 -3.44
CA LEU A 140 -1.17 -19.35 -2.89
C LEU A 140 -1.82 -20.71 -2.63
N SER A 141 -1.22 -21.74 -3.19
CA SER A 141 -1.50 -23.14 -2.84
C SER A 141 -0.36 -23.72 -2.03
N VAL A 142 -0.64 -24.71 -1.20
CA VAL A 142 0.32 -25.42 -0.35
C VAL A 142 0.18 -26.93 -0.52
N LYS A 143 1.26 -27.65 -0.23
CA LYS A 143 1.16 -29.06 0.16
C LYS A 143 0.80 -29.09 1.63
N ARG A 144 -0.30 -29.77 1.95
CA ARG A 144 -0.81 -29.80 3.32
C ARG A 144 0.09 -30.66 4.20
N GLU A 145 0.36 -30.17 5.40
CA GLU A 145 0.92 -30.99 6.47
C GLU A 145 -0.23 -31.80 7.07
N GLU A 146 0.03 -33.04 7.46
CA GLU A 146 -0.98 -33.87 8.12
C GLU A 146 -1.21 -33.37 9.57
N GLY A 147 -2.36 -33.70 10.15
CA GLY A 147 -2.68 -33.36 11.54
C GLY A 147 -2.99 -31.89 11.83
N ASN A 148 -2.97 -31.55 13.12
CA ASN A 148 -3.30 -30.21 13.62
C ASN A 148 -2.04 -29.36 13.77
N ILE A 149 -2.16 -28.04 13.55
CA ILE A 149 -1.11 -27.08 13.88
C ILE A 149 -1.14 -26.83 15.39
N VAL A 150 -0.23 -27.46 16.13
CA VAL A 150 -0.07 -27.24 17.56
C VAL A 150 0.82 -26.02 17.79
N VAL A 151 0.34 -25.05 18.56
CA VAL A 151 1.12 -23.84 18.89
C VAL A 151 2.09 -24.15 20.03
N ASP A 152 3.37 -24.09 19.74
CA ASP A 152 4.45 -24.40 20.67
C ASP A 152 4.64 -23.24 21.64
N ARG A 153 4.36 -23.49 22.93
CA ARG A 153 4.43 -22.47 23.99
C ARG A 153 5.83 -21.86 24.09
N ASP A 154 6.88 -22.68 24.04
CA ASP A 154 8.26 -22.22 24.28
C ASP A 154 8.78 -21.33 23.12
N THR A 155 8.30 -21.57 21.91
CA THR A 155 8.58 -20.74 20.73
C THR A 155 7.78 -19.45 20.78
N PHE A 156 6.51 -19.53 21.18
CA PHE A 156 5.63 -18.37 21.27
C PHE A 156 6.03 -17.40 22.39
N GLU A 157 6.46 -17.91 23.54
CA GLU A 157 6.91 -17.11 24.71
C GLU A 157 8.27 -16.43 24.50
N ALA A 158 9.04 -16.85 23.50
CA ALA A 158 10.41 -16.35 23.26
C ALA A 158 10.49 -15.07 22.42
N SER A 159 9.35 -14.52 21.98
CA SER A 159 9.29 -13.36 21.08
C SER A 159 8.12 -12.43 21.42
N LYS A 160 7.91 -11.39 20.60
CA LYS A 160 6.71 -10.52 20.67
C LYS A 160 5.40 -11.28 20.51
N CYS A 161 5.44 -12.50 19.97
CA CYS A 161 4.26 -13.35 19.83
C CYS A 161 3.55 -13.55 21.18
N ARG A 162 4.29 -13.64 22.30
CA ARG A 162 3.76 -13.78 23.67
C ARG A 162 2.72 -12.73 24.06
N ASP A 163 2.73 -11.59 23.37
CA ASP A 163 1.80 -10.49 23.64
C ASP A 163 0.43 -10.74 23.04
N PHE A 164 0.16 -11.88 22.40
CA PHE A 164 -1.13 -12.29 21.83
C PHE A 164 -1.79 -13.39 22.66
N SER A 165 -3.12 -13.38 22.70
CA SER A 165 -3.89 -14.38 23.43
C SER A 165 -4.01 -15.67 22.62
N ILE A 166 -3.47 -16.77 23.16
CA ILE A 166 -3.68 -18.11 22.62
C ILE A 166 -4.45 -18.98 23.63
N PRO A 167 -5.57 -19.60 23.24
CA PRO A 167 -6.25 -20.55 24.11
C PRO A 167 -5.42 -21.82 24.31
N ALA A 168 -5.52 -22.41 25.51
CA ALA A 168 -4.82 -23.63 25.88
C ALA A 168 -5.15 -24.84 24.98
N SER A 169 -6.31 -24.85 24.31
CA SER A 169 -6.66 -25.87 23.33
C SER A 169 -5.73 -25.83 22.11
N HIS A 170 -5.34 -24.65 21.61
CA HIS A 170 -4.43 -24.55 20.46
C HIS A 170 -3.00 -25.00 20.80
N MET A 171 -2.62 -24.93 22.09
CA MET A 171 -1.33 -25.46 22.57
C MET A 171 -1.35 -26.96 22.86
N ARG A 172 -2.51 -27.55 23.19
CA ARG A 172 -2.63 -28.98 23.57
C ARG A 172 -3.13 -29.86 22.43
N GLU A 173 -4.20 -29.45 21.78
CA GLU A 173 -4.91 -30.19 20.73
C GLU A 173 -4.49 -29.70 19.33
N GLY A 174 -4.14 -28.42 19.22
CA GLY A 174 -3.80 -27.77 17.96
C GLY A 174 -5.03 -27.34 17.14
N VAL A 175 -4.77 -26.57 16.10
CA VAL A 175 -5.79 -26.08 15.18
C VAL A 175 -5.93 -27.07 14.02
N ALA A 176 -7.12 -27.67 13.91
CA ALA A 176 -7.45 -28.58 12.82
C ALA A 176 -7.76 -27.83 11.52
N ASN A 177 -7.60 -28.51 10.38
CA ASN A 177 -7.98 -28.02 9.06
C ASN A 177 -7.34 -26.68 8.63
N ALA A 178 -6.16 -26.36 9.16
CA ALA A 178 -5.40 -25.16 8.84
C ALA A 178 -4.07 -25.52 8.18
N ASP A 179 -3.60 -24.67 7.29
CA ASP A 179 -2.25 -24.74 6.71
C ASP A 179 -1.35 -23.60 7.20
N PHE A 180 -1.95 -22.61 7.87
CA PHE A 180 -1.35 -21.51 8.60
C PHE A 180 -2.34 -20.99 9.66
N VAL A 181 -1.86 -20.62 10.84
CA VAL A 181 -2.67 -20.02 11.92
C VAL A 181 -2.26 -18.57 12.12
N LEU A 182 -3.22 -17.66 12.06
CA LEU A 182 -3.00 -16.23 12.25
C LEU A 182 -3.78 -15.72 13.47
N TYR A 183 -3.10 -15.11 14.43
CA TYR A 183 -3.73 -14.42 15.56
C TYR A 183 -3.74 -12.93 15.31
N VAL A 184 -4.91 -12.30 15.34
CA VAL A 184 -5.09 -10.89 14.99
C VAL A 184 -5.57 -10.09 16.19
N ALA A 185 -4.92 -8.96 16.41
CA ALA A 185 -5.23 -7.96 17.42
C ALA A 185 -5.55 -6.59 16.79
N ALA A 186 -6.11 -5.70 17.60
CA ALA A 186 -6.36 -4.30 17.24
C ALA A 186 -6.02 -3.37 18.41
N GLY A 187 -4.73 -3.28 18.72
CA GLY A 187 -4.16 -2.36 19.69
C GLY A 187 -3.55 -1.12 19.04
N PRO A 188 -3.30 -0.05 19.82
CA PRO A 188 -2.65 1.16 19.32
C PRO A 188 -1.29 0.85 18.69
N THR A 189 -0.97 1.53 17.60
CA THR A 189 0.35 1.51 16.98
C THR A 189 1.11 2.80 17.29
N VAL A 190 2.42 2.76 17.10
CA VAL A 190 3.28 3.95 17.20
C VAL A 190 3.46 4.52 15.79
N ASP A 191 3.54 5.84 15.70
CA ASP A 191 3.62 6.58 14.44
C ASP A 191 2.46 6.23 13.50
N ASP A 192 2.65 6.39 12.20
CA ASP A 192 1.61 6.23 11.19
C ASP A 192 1.49 4.78 10.66
N THR A 193 1.87 3.81 11.48
CA THR A 193 1.85 2.38 11.16
C THR A 193 0.40 1.88 11.13
N VAL A 194 -0.09 1.50 9.95
CA VAL A 194 -1.45 0.98 9.74
C VAL A 194 -1.68 -0.37 10.40
N ALA A 195 -0.75 -1.29 10.21
CA ALA A 195 -0.80 -2.64 10.71
C ALA A 195 0.62 -3.19 10.72
N TRP A 196 0.86 -4.27 11.45
CA TRP A 196 2.08 -5.07 11.39
C TRP A 196 1.79 -6.54 11.60
N ALA A 197 2.63 -7.41 11.04
CA ALA A 197 2.53 -8.84 11.27
C ALA A 197 3.88 -9.55 11.30
N GLY A 198 3.86 -10.78 11.80
CA GLY A 198 5.06 -11.56 11.97
C GLY A 198 4.86 -13.06 12.02
N MET A 199 5.95 -13.76 11.76
CA MET A 199 6.09 -15.20 11.91
C MET A 199 6.45 -15.52 13.36
N CYS A 200 5.73 -16.50 13.93
CA CYS A 200 5.92 -16.98 15.30
C CYS A 200 6.40 -18.43 15.36
N GLN A 201 6.05 -19.24 14.36
CA GLN A 201 6.38 -20.67 14.34
C GLN A 201 6.48 -21.17 12.91
N TYR A 202 7.26 -22.24 12.71
CA TYR A 202 7.53 -22.84 11.42
C TYR A 202 7.24 -24.36 11.45
N PHE A 203 6.92 -24.91 10.28
CA PHE A 203 6.97 -26.34 10.02
C PHE A 203 8.42 -26.82 9.90
N ALA A 204 8.64 -28.14 9.91
CA ALA A 204 9.98 -28.72 9.82
C ALA A 204 10.71 -28.39 8.50
N ASN A 205 9.97 -28.08 7.44
CA ASN A 205 10.50 -27.64 6.15
C ASN A 205 10.84 -26.14 6.11
N GLY A 206 10.67 -25.40 7.21
CA GLY A 206 10.92 -23.96 7.28
C GLY A 206 9.74 -23.08 6.88
N ARG A 207 8.65 -23.65 6.34
CA ARG A 207 7.45 -22.88 6.00
C ARG A 207 6.78 -22.31 7.26
N PRO A 208 6.42 -21.02 7.32
CA PRO A 208 5.67 -20.47 8.45
C PRO A 208 4.37 -21.25 8.71
N SER A 209 4.11 -21.55 9.98
CA SER A 209 2.92 -22.29 10.42
C SER A 209 2.02 -21.47 11.34
N VAL A 210 2.59 -20.54 12.12
CA VAL A 210 1.86 -19.62 12.99
C VAL A 210 2.42 -18.22 12.82
N GLY A 211 1.54 -17.23 12.72
CA GLY A 211 1.88 -15.82 12.75
C GLY A 211 0.91 -15.00 13.59
N VAL A 212 1.27 -13.74 13.79
CA VAL A 212 0.48 -12.73 14.50
C VAL A 212 0.34 -11.49 13.64
N ALA A 213 -0.73 -10.72 13.82
CA ALA A 213 -0.89 -9.41 13.21
C ALA A 213 -1.61 -8.45 14.15
N ASN A 214 -1.22 -7.18 14.16
CA ASN A 214 -1.93 -6.11 14.85
C ASN A 214 -2.36 -5.05 13.84
N VAL A 215 -3.62 -4.61 13.90
CA VAL A 215 -4.17 -3.56 13.03
C VAL A 215 -4.49 -2.33 13.87
N SER A 216 -3.94 -1.17 13.49
CA SER A 216 -4.18 0.10 14.16
C SER A 216 -5.65 0.48 14.09
N PRO A 217 -6.33 0.73 15.23
CA PRO A 217 -7.69 1.24 15.21
C PRO A 217 -7.84 2.60 14.52
N ARG A 218 -6.76 3.40 14.40
CA ARG A 218 -6.78 4.72 13.74
C ARG A 218 -7.14 4.61 12.26
N ASP A 219 -6.66 3.56 11.62
CA ASP A 219 -6.74 3.37 10.17
C ASP A 219 -7.91 2.48 9.74
N ILE A 220 -8.67 1.90 10.67
CA ILE A 220 -9.81 1.05 10.33
C ILE A 220 -10.92 1.86 9.66
N ASN A 221 -11.01 1.71 8.35
CA ASN A 221 -12.06 2.28 7.52
C ASN A 221 -12.32 1.38 6.28
N THR A 222 -13.13 1.83 5.32
CA THR A 222 -13.55 1.02 4.15
C THR A 222 -12.72 1.29 2.89
N ASP A 223 -11.63 2.04 3.00
CA ASP A 223 -10.69 2.28 1.93
C ASP A 223 -10.02 0.96 1.50
N PRO A 224 -10.06 0.60 0.21
CA PRO A 224 -9.30 -0.52 -0.32
C PRO A 224 -7.81 -0.53 0.04
N GLN A 225 -7.18 0.64 0.23
CA GLN A 225 -5.75 0.72 0.59
C GLN A 225 -5.47 0.09 1.96
N GLU A 226 -6.35 0.28 2.95
CA GLU A 226 -6.17 -0.30 4.28
C GLU A 226 -6.27 -1.84 4.24
N MET A 227 -7.15 -2.37 3.39
CA MET A 227 -7.21 -3.82 3.13
C MET A 227 -5.93 -4.33 2.47
N ARG A 228 -5.31 -3.55 1.58
CA ARG A 228 -4.01 -3.91 0.97
C ARG A 228 -2.87 -3.87 1.95
N ALA A 229 -2.84 -2.90 2.86
CA ALA A 229 -1.87 -2.87 3.95
C ALA A 229 -1.99 -4.13 4.81
N ILE A 230 -3.19 -4.54 5.22
CA ILE A 230 -3.37 -5.78 5.99
C ILE A 230 -2.92 -7.02 5.19
N ALA A 231 -3.17 -7.06 3.89
CA ALA A 231 -2.71 -8.16 3.04
C ALA A 231 -1.17 -8.18 2.90
N HIS A 232 -0.54 -7.01 2.79
CA HIS A 232 0.92 -6.87 2.83
C HIS A 232 1.49 -7.49 4.11
N GLU A 233 0.92 -7.12 5.26
CA GLU A 233 1.33 -7.66 6.55
C GLU A 233 1.17 -9.18 6.64
N ILE A 234 0.00 -9.69 6.24
CA ILE A 234 -0.23 -11.15 6.24
C ILE A 234 0.78 -11.86 5.35
N LEU A 235 1.25 -11.24 4.26
CA LEU A 235 2.28 -11.84 3.40
C LEU A 235 3.64 -11.95 4.09
N HIS A 236 4.02 -10.97 4.92
CA HIS A 236 5.20 -11.10 5.79
C HIS A 236 5.03 -12.28 6.75
N ALA A 237 3.87 -12.41 7.40
CA ALA A 237 3.59 -13.54 8.30
C ALA A 237 3.60 -14.91 7.57
N LEU A 238 3.35 -14.91 6.27
CA LEU A 238 3.45 -16.09 5.38
C LEU A 238 4.88 -16.31 4.83
N GLY A 239 5.86 -15.48 5.16
CA GLY A 239 7.26 -15.71 4.82
C GLY A 239 7.83 -14.86 3.68
N PHE A 240 7.15 -13.78 3.27
CA PHE A 240 7.82 -12.74 2.48
C PHE A 240 8.75 -11.96 3.40
N HIS A 241 9.98 -12.44 3.56
CA HIS A 241 10.95 -11.79 4.44
C HIS A 241 12.36 -12.21 4.03
N PHE A 242 13.32 -11.28 4.14
CA PHE A 242 14.72 -11.49 3.81
C PHE A 242 15.32 -12.80 4.35
N HIS A 243 15.13 -13.11 5.65
CA HIS A 243 15.67 -14.34 6.25
C HIS A 243 15.18 -15.62 5.55
N ILE A 244 13.90 -15.70 5.15
CA ILE A 244 13.38 -16.83 4.37
C ILE A 244 14.08 -16.88 3.02
N PHE A 245 14.22 -15.73 2.36
CA PHE A 245 14.90 -15.66 1.06
C PHE A 245 16.37 -16.09 1.16
N GLU A 246 17.07 -15.76 2.23
CA GLU A 246 18.45 -16.22 2.49
C GLU A 246 18.51 -17.72 2.75
N GLU A 247 17.66 -18.25 3.64
CA GLU A 247 17.59 -19.68 3.96
C GLU A 247 17.29 -20.52 2.71
N GLN A 248 16.43 -20.01 1.83
CA GLN A 248 16.10 -20.62 0.54
C GLN A 248 17.12 -20.30 -0.57
N ARG A 249 18.22 -19.59 -0.25
CA ARG A 249 19.32 -19.25 -1.17
C ARG A 249 18.87 -18.47 -2.41
N MET A 250 17.91 -17.58 -2.22
CA MET A 250 17.31 -16.76 -3.28
C MET A 250 18.00 -15.39 -3.42
N VAL A 251 18.67 -14.94 -2.36
CA VAL A 251 19.32 -13.62 -2.28
C VAL A 251 20.67 -13.61 -3.00
N GLY A 252 20.95 -12.52 -3.70
CA GLY A 252 22.27 -12.17 -4.21
C GLY A 252 22.54 -10.68 -4.04
N TYR A 253 23.74 -10.26 -4.46
CA TYR A 253 24.16 -8.86 -4.45
C TYR A 253 24.72 -8.46 -5.81
N VAL A 254 24.33 -7.28 -6.28
CA VAL A 254 24.80 -6.72 -7.55
C VAL A 254 25.61 -5.47 -7.27
N ASP A 255 26.85 -5.46 -7.73
CA ASP A 255 27.73 -4.30 -7.64
C ASP A 255 27.51 -3.31 -8.77
N SER A 256 27.72 -2.04 -8.45
CA SER A 256 27.64 -0.92 -9.39
C SER A 256 26.27 -0.75 -10.07
N LEU A 257 25.18 -1.27 -9.49
CA LEU A 257 23.85 -1.13 -10.04
C LEU A 257 23.41 0.34 -9.98
N ARG A 258 23.34 1.00 -11.14
CA ARG A 258 23.15 2.46 -11.27
C ARG A 258 24.16 3.26 -10.43
N GLY A 259 25.38 2.73 -10.26
CA GLY A 259 26.43 3.35 -9.45
C GLY A 259 26.33 3.09 -7.94
N LYS A 260 25.37 2.26 -7.48
CA LYS A 260 25.32 1.77 -6.08
C LYS A 260 26.16 0.50 -5.92
N PRO A 261 27.03 0.39 -4.91
CA PRO A 261 27.68 -0.86 -4.56
C PRO A 261 26.72 -1.78 -3.79
N ASN A 262 26.95 -3.10 -3.84
CA ASN A 262 26.31 -4.10 -2.97
C ASN A 262 24.77 -4.02 -2.88
N VAL A 263 24.06 -3.91 -4.01
CA VAL A 263 22.59 -3.81 -4.00
C VAL A 263 21.98 -5.20 -3.79
N PRO A 264 21.12 -5.39 -2.76
CA PRO A 264 20.46 -6.67 -2.50
C PRO A 264 19.42 -6.98 -3.57
N VAL A 265 19.40 -8.23 -4.04
CA VAL A 265 18.49 -8.68 -5.09
C VAL A 265 17.98 -10.10 -4.84
N ILE A 266 16.82 -10.44 -5.40
CA ILE A 266 16.35 -11.82 -5.55
C ILE A 266 16.73 -12.33 -6.93
N MET A 267 17.49 -13.42 -6.98
CA MET A 267 17.99 -14.05 -8.22
C MET A 267 17.25 -15.35 -8.59
N SER A 268 16.12 -15.63 -7.95
CA SER A 268 15.40 -16.89 -8.13
C SER A 268 14.72 -17.00 -9.51
N PRO A 269 14.57 -18.22 -10.07
CA PRO A 269 14.20 -18.39 -11.47
C PRO A 269 12.86 -17.79 -11.89
N ARG A 270 11.81 -17.91 -11.06
CA ARG A 270 10.48 -17.37 -11.41
C ARG A 270 10.43 -15.88 -11.20
N VAL A 271 11.04 -15.36 -10.14
CA VAL A 271 11.16 -13.90 -9.95
C VAL A 271 11.86 -13.26 -11.15
N ALA A 272 13.00 -13.82 -11.57
CA ALA A 272 13.68 -13.34 -12.77
C ALA A 272 12.80 -13.44 -14.03
N ALA A 273 12.08 -14.55 -14.22
CA ALA A 273 11.18 -14.71 -15.37
C ALA A 273 10.00 -13.71 -15.37
N GLN A 274 9.36 -13.48 -14.22
CA GLN A 274 8.28 -12.51 -14.09
C GLN A 274 8.79 -11.07 -14.22
N ALA A 275 9.99 -10.76 -13.72
CA ALA A 275 10.62 -9.47 -13.92
C ALA A 275 10.97 -9.21 -15.40
N ARG A 276 11.49 -10.21 -16.14
CA ARG A 276 11.69 -10.11 -17.61
C ARG A 276 10.39 -9.74 -18.32
N ALA A 277 9.33 -10.50 -18.02
CA ALA A 277 8.03 -10.34 -18.66
C ALA A 277 7.39 -8.99 -18.30
N HIS A 278 7.47 -8.57 -17.04
CA HIS A 278 6.88 -7.31 -16.57
C HIS A 278 7.62 -6.11 -17.16
N PHE A 279 8.93 -6.03 -17.03
CA PHE A 279 9.70 -4.88 -17.52
C PHE A 279 9.93 -4.90 -19.04
N GLY A 280 9.63 -6.02 -19.73
CA GLY A 280 9.97 -6.17 -21.16
C GLY A 280 11.48 -6.19 -21.39
N CYS A 281 12.24 -6.78 -20.47
CA CYS A 281 13.70 -6.87 -20.52
C CYS A 281 14.16 -8.33 -20.52
N GLU A 282 14.47 -8.89 -21.69
CA GLU A 282 14.93 -10.29 -21.83
C GLU A 282 16.20 -10.60 -21.03
N LYS A 283 17.05 -9.59 -20.78
CA LYS A 283 18.31 -9.74 -20.04
C LYS A 283 18.14 -9.69 -18.53
N GLN A 284 16.93 -9.49 -18.00
CA GLN A 284 16.71 -9.42 -16.56
C GLN A 284 17.05 -10.76 -15.89
N THR A 285 17.86 -10.75 -14.83
CA THR A 285 18.25 -11.99 -14.12
C THR A 285 17.94 -11.95 -12.62
N PHE A 286 17.42 -10.83 -12.13
CA PHE A 286 17.13 -10.61 -10.73
C PHE A 286 16.00 -9.58 -10.56
N LEU A 287 15.55 -9.34 -9.33
CA LEU A 287 14.76 -8.17 -8.96
C LEU A 287 15.33 -7.55 -7.69
N GLU A 288 15.37 -6.22 -7.62
CA GLU A 288 15.93 -5.49 -6.49
C GLU A 288 15.03 -5.58 -5.25
N LEU A 289 15.67 -5.81 -4.11
CA LEU A 289 15.07 -5.58 -2.81
C LEU A 289 15.32 -4.12 -2.40
N GLU A 290 14.49 -3.61 -1.49
CA GLU A 290 14.67 -2.26 -0.95
C GLU A 290 15.99 -2.14 -0.16
N ASP A 291 16.68 -1.02 -0.34
CA ASP A 291 18.01 -0.73 0.21
C ASP A 291 18.06 0.65 0.91
N LYS A 292 16.87 1.20 1.20
CA LYS A 292 16.59 2.45 1.92
C LYS A 292 15.38 2.29 2.85
N GLY A 293 15.08 3.30 3.66
CA GLY A 293 14.02 3.28 4.66
C GLY A 293 14.46 2.72 6.03
N GLY A 294 15.66 2.15 6.11
CA GLY A 294 16.23 1.62 7.34
C GLY A 294 15.66 0.27 7.77
N GLU A 295 15.84 -0.03 9.06
CA GLU A 295 15.49 -1.32 9.66
C GLU A 295 13.97 -1.54 9.60
N GLY A 296 13.56 -2.53 8.80
CA GLY A 296 12.17 -2.93 8.61
C GLY A 296 11.48 -2.45 7.33
N THR A 297 12.16 -1.60 6.57
CA THR A 297 11.84 -1.39 5.15
C THR A 297 12.85 -2.13 4.27
N GLU A 298 14.14 -2.03 4.59
CA GLU A 298 15.21 -2.65 3.80
C GLU A 298 15.08 -4.19 3.78
N LEU A 299 15.47 -4.79 2.65
CA LEU A 299 15.62 -6.23 2.42
C LEU A 299 14.34 -7.09 2.41
N SER A 300 13.27 -6.68 3.10
CA SER A 300 11.99 -7.41 3.16
C SER A 300 10.92 -6.84 2.24
N HIS A 301 11.29 -5.91 1.35
CA HIS A 301 10.39 -5.30 0.37
C HIS A 301 11.02 -5.28 -1.02
N TRP A 302 10.18 -5.19 -2.05
CA TRP A 302 10.63 -4.84 -3.39
C TRP A 302 11.11 -3.41 -3.45
N LYS A 303 12.16 -3.16 -4.23
CA LYS A 303 12.66 -1.80 -4.46
C LYS A 303 11.56 -0.90 -5.01
N ARG A 304 11.15 0.09 -4.21
CA ARG A 304 10.01 0.97 -4.52
C ARG A 304 10.20 1.68 -5.85
N ARG A 305 11.42 2.13 -6.16
CA ARG A 305 11.78 2.74 -7.45
C ARG A 305 11.27 1.93 -8.66
N SER A 306 11.36 0.61 -8.63
CA SER A 306 10.94 -0.26 -9.74
C SER A 306 9.55 -0.86 -9.58
N MET A 307 9.06 -0.93 -8.34
CA MET A 307 7.88 -1.72 -7.97
C MET A 307 6.89 -0.91 -7.09
N LYS A 308 6.85 0.43 -7.20
CA LYS A 308 6.08 1.36 -6.32
C LYS A 308 4.65 0.93 -6.02
N ASP A 309 3.98 0.38 -7.02
CA ASP A 309 2.56 0.05 -6.95
C ASP A 309 2.31 -1.42 -6.52
N ASP A 310 3.36 -2.22 -6.33
CA ASP A 310 3.27 -3.61 -5.89
C ASP A 310 2.77 -3.71 -4.43
N LEU A 311 2.15 -4.84 -4.09
CA LEU A 311 1.74 -5.17 -2.74
C LEU A 311 2.92 -5.11 -1.77
N MET A 312 4.12 -5.53 -2.15
CA MET A 312 5.28 -5.62 -1.27
C MET A 312 6.33 -4.53 -1.52
N ALA A 313 5.92 -3.35 -1.99
CA ALA A 313 6.78 -2.17 -1.91
C ALA A 313 6.82 -1.65 -0.46
N GLY A 314 7.97 -1.13 -0.01
CA GLY A 314 8.18 -0.68 1.39
C GLY A 314 7.15 0.35 1.88
N ASN A 315 6.63 1.15 0.96
CA ASN A 315 5.47 2.00 1.18
C ASN A 315 4.35 1.62 0.19
N THR A 316 3.28 1.00 0.65
CA THR A 316 2.25 0.49 -0.29
C THR A 316 1.30 1.60 -0.73
N VAL A 317 1.30 1.94 -2.03
CA VAL A 317 0.36 2.93 -2.59
C VAL A 317 -0.87 2.25 -3.22
N ALA A 318 -0.67 1.46 -4.27
CA ALA A 318 -1.76 0.78 -4.95
C ALA A 318 -2.04 -0.63 -4.39
N GLY A 319 -1.00 -1.31 -3.88
CA GLY A 319 -1.12 -2.63 -3.27
C GLY A 319 -1.43 -3.75 -4.26
N ILE A 320 -0.83 -3.69 -5.46
CA ILE A 320 -1.07 -4.64 -6.54
C ILE A 320 -0.41 -5.98 -6.20
N TYR A 321 -1.21 -7.03 -6.03
CA TYR A 321 -0.69 -8.37 -5.79
C TYR A 321 -0.22 -8.99 -7.11
N SER A 322 0.98 -8.60 -7.53
CA SER A 322 1.52 -8.88 -8.85
C SER A 322 1.97 -10.34 -9.03
N ALA A 323 2.18 -10.73 -10.28
CA ALA A 323 2.79 -12.01 -10.63
C ALA A 323 4.20 -12.18 -10.05
N ILE A 324 4.94 -11.09 -9.88
CA ILE A 324 6.30 -11.10 -9.30
C ILE A 324 6.23 -11.48 -7.81
N THR A 325 5.31 -10.88 -7.07
CA THR A 325 5.10 -11.19 -5.64
C THR A 325 4.57 -12.61 -5.44
N ILE A 326 3.73 -13.13 -6.34
CA ILE A 326 3.37 -14.55 -6.33
C ILE A 326 4.60 -15.44 -6.61
N ALA A 327 5.47 -15.03 -7.55
CA ALA A 327 6.64 -15.81 -7.95
C ALA A 327 7.68 -15.95 -6.83
N VAL A 328 7.92 -14.91 -6.03
CA VAL A 328 8.87 -15.02 -4.92
C VAL A 328 8.37 -16.01 -3.87
N MET A 329 7.07 -15.99 -3.56
CA MET A 329 6.48 -16.96 -2.64
C MET A 329 6.56 -18.39 -3.21
N GLU A 330 6.39 -18.58 -4.51
CA GLU A 330 6.55 -19.90 -5.13
C GLU A 330 8.03 -20.37 -5.14
N ASP A 331 8.98 -19.47 -5.37
CA ASP A 331 10.41 -19.80 -5.38
C ASP A 331 10.97 -20.14 -3.99
N THR A 332 10.29 -19.79 -2.89
CA THR A 332 10.60 -20.32 -1.56
C THR A 332 10.45 -21.85 -1.47
N GLY A 333 9.70 -22.46 -2.41
CA GLY A 333 9.34 -23.88 -2.37
C GLY A 333 8.20 -24.21 -1.40
N PHE A 334 7.74 -23.24 -0.60
CA PHE A 334 6.66 -23.41 0.36
C PHE A 334 5.27 -23.39 -0.29
N TYR A 335 5.14 -22.63 -1.37
CA TYR A 335 3.88 -22.34 -2.03
C TYR A 335 3.93 -22.70 -3.52
N LYS A 336 2.76 -22.86 -4.12
CA LYS A 336 2.56 -22.85 -5.57
C LYS A 336 1.68 -21.67 -5.93
N GLY A 337 2.19 -20.81 -6.81
CA GLY A 337 1.51 -19.59 -7.23
C GLY A 337 0.39 -19.85 -8.23
N ASN A 338 -0.74 -19.17 -8.03
CA ASN A 338 -1.85 -19.10 -8.98
C ASN A 338 -1.79 -17.76 -9.74
N TYR A 339 -0.98 -17.71 -10.80
CA TYR A 339 -0.79 -16.51 -11.62
C TYR A 339 -2.05 -16.04 -12.36
N ALA A 340 -3.08 -16.88 -12.50
CA ALA A 340 -4.36 -16.45 -13.07
C ALA A 340 -5.07 -15.40 -12.20
N MET A 341 -4.71 -15.34 -10.92
CA MET A 341 -5.20 -14.34 -9.96
C MET A 341 -4.22 -13.18 -9.76
N ALA A 342 -3.09 -13.15 -10.47
CA ALA A 342 -2.16 -12.03 -10.45
C ALA A 342 -2.85 -10.75 -10.93
N GLU A 343 -2.61 -9.66 -10.22
CA GLU A 343 -3.13 -8.36 -10.62
C GLU A 343 -2.13 -7.66 -11.57
N PRO A 344 -2.61 -7.04 -12.65
CA PRO A 344 -1.75 -6.37 -13.60
C PRO A 344 -1.20 -5.08 -12.98
N MET A 345 0.11 -5.00 -12.80
CA MET A 345 0.79 -3.75 -12.49
C MET A 345 1.17 -3.01 -13.77
N ILE A 346 0.84 -1.72 -13.86
CA ILE A 346 1.23 -0.85 -14.99
C ILE A 346 2.57 -0.17 -14.73
N TYR A 347 2.85 0.17 -13.47
CA TYR A 347 4.14 0.74 -13.07
C TYR A 347 5.30 -0.16 -13.48
N GLY A 348 6.26 0.38 -14.25
CA GLY A 348 7.40 -0.36 -14.78
C GLY A 348 7.09 -1.28 -15.98
N ARG A 349 5.81 -1.48 -16.36
CA ARG A 349 5.48 -2.42 -17.43
C ARG A 349 6.12 -1.98 -18.76
N ASN A 350 6.86 -2.89 -19.39
CA ASN A 350 7.58 -2.64 -20.66
C ASN A 350 8.53 -1.43 -20.60
N ALA A 351 9.03 -1.06 -19.42
CA ALA A 351 9.97 0.05 -19.26
C ALA A 351 11.35 -0.22 -19.89
N GLY A 352 11.64 -1.46 -20.28
CA GLY A 352 12.90 -1.86 -20.87
C GLY A 352 13.98 -2.15 -19.82
N CYS A 353 15.14 -2.62 -20.29
CA CYS A 353 16.28 -2.93 -19.42
C CYS A 353 16.89 -1.68 -18.78
N GLU A 354 16.68 -0.52 -19.41
CA GLU A 354 17.14 0.77 -18.94
C GLU A 354 16.56 1.11 -17.57
N LEU A 355 15.34 0.64 -17.22
CA LEU A 355 14.78 0.91 -15.90
C LEU A 355 15.71 0.39 -14.79
N VAL A 356 16.29 -0.79 -14.98
CA VAL A 356 17.19 -1.41 -14.00
C VAL A 356 18.61 -0.86 -14.14
N GLN A 357 19.07 -0.59 -15.36
CA GLN A 357 20.47 -0.27 -15.66
C GLN A 357 20.81 1.22 -15.52
N GLU A 358 19.83 2.11 -15.71
CA GLU A 358 20.05 3.54 -15.95
C GLU A 358 19.38 4.41 -14.88
N LYS A 359 19.83 5.66 -14.75
CA LYS A 359 19.17 6.65 -13.90
C LYS A 359 17.74 6.92 -14.41
N CYS A 360 16.83 7.15 -13.48
CA CYS A 360 15.42 7.47 -13.77
C CYS A 360 15.26 8.80 -14.51
N VAL A 361 16.08 9.79 -14.16
CA VAL A 361 16.08 11.14 -14.70
C VAL A 361 17.52 11.52 -15.05
N VAL A 362 17.70 12.13 -16.23
CA VAL A 362 19.00 12.64 -16.70
C VAL A 362 18.83 14.09 -17.11
N ASN A 363 19.61 14.99 -16.50
CA ASN A 363 19.54 16.43 -16.74
C ASN A 363 18.11 17.00 -16.60
N GLY A 364 17.36 16.52 -15.60
CA GLY A 364 15.99 16.95 -15.33
C GLY A 364 14.92 16.42 -16.29
N VAL A 365 15.28 15.52 -17.20
CA VAL A 365 14.35 14.84 -18.12
C VAL A 365 14.22 13.37 -17.73
N SER A 366 12.99 12.93 -17.49
CA SER A 366 12.70 11.53 -17.16
C SER A 366 12.87 10.64 -18.39
N ARG A 367 13.53 9.48 -18.21
CA ARG A 367 13.57 8.42 -19.21
C ARG A 367 12.32 7.54 -19.19
N PHE A 368 11.54 7.61 -18.11
CA PHE A 368 10.32 6.84 -17.90
C PHE A 368 9.18 7.77 -17.47
N PRO A 369 8.60 8.57 -18.39
CA PRO A 369 7.64 9.64 -18.05
C PRO A 369 6.37 9.17 -17.34
N GLU A 370 5.99 7.90 -17.49
CA GLU A 370 4.85 7.27 -16.82
C GLU A 370 5.15 6.89 -15.35
N MET A 371 6.42 6.87 -14.95
CA MET A 371 6.89 6.46 -13.62
C MET A 371 7.51 7.61 -12.82
N PHE A 372 8.36 8.38 -13.50
CA PHE A 372 9.13 9.48 -12.90
C PHE A 372 8.87 10.76 -13.69
N CYS A 373 8.92 11.88 -12.98
CA CYS A 373 8.64 13.19 -13.55
C CYS A 373 9.92 14.04 -13.56
N GLY A 374 9.95 15.07 -14.41
CA GLY A 374 11.08 15.99 -14.53
C GLY A 374 10.69 17.44 -14.28
N SER A 375 11.59 18.37 -14.58
CA SER A 375 11.37 19.81 -14.35
C SER A 375 10.12 20.36 -15.04
N ALA A 376 9.69 19.77 -16.15
CA ALA A 376 8.50 20.19 -16.90
C ALA A 376 7.16 20.00 -16.16
N ASN A 377 7.13 19.14 -15.13
CA ASN A 377 5.92 18.78 -14.40
C ASN A 377 5.92 19.31 -12.95
N ARG A 378 6.92 20.11 -12.57
CA ARG A 378 7.10 20.59 -11.19
C ARG A 378 5.87 21.33 -10.65
N ASP A 379 5.29 22.20 -11.45
CA ASP A 379 4.20 23.08 -11.04
C ASP A 379 2.83 22.62 -11.55
N LYS A 380 2.73 21.38 -12.04
CA LYS A 380 1.48 20.83 -12.60
C LYS A 380 0.88 19.81 -11.65
N LEU A 381 -0.41 19.99 -11.35
CA LEU A 381 -1.23 19.00 -10.66
C LEU A 381 -1.72 17.96 -11.67
N VAL A 382 -1.08 16.81 -11.72
CA VAL A 382 -1.32 15.73 -12.70
C VAL A 382 -1.72 14.44 -11.99
N CYS A 383 -2.23 13.44 -12.73
CA CYS A 383 -2.53 12.15 -12.13
C CYS A 383 -1.27 11.44 -11.62
N THR A 384 -1.40 10.74 -10.49
CA THR A 384 -0.41 9.77 -10.04
C THR A 384 -0.34 8.56 -10.98
N SER A 385 0.78 7.84 -11.01
CA SER A 385 0.97 6.65 -11.86
C SER A 385 -0.06 5.55 -11.61
N ASP A 386 -0.47 5.40 -10.35
CA ASP A 386 -1.52 4.47 -9.88
C ASP A 386 -2.95 4.95 -10.17
N ARG A 387 -3.11 6.18 -10.66
CA ARG A 387 -4.40 6.83 -10.95
C ARG A 387 -5.34 6.91 -9.75
N LEU A 388 -4.83 6.86 -8.52
CA LEU A 388 -5.63 6.96 -7.31
C LEU A 388 -5.84 8.41 -6.85
N GLY A 389 -5.16 9.37 -7.46
CA GLY A 389 -5.41 10.78 -7.20
C GLY A 389 -4.63 11.71 -8.11
N VAL A 390 -4.62 12.98 -7.73
CA VAL A 390 -3.84 14.03 -8.38
C VAL A 390 -2.68 14.41 -7.46
N GLY A 391 -1.55 14.80 -8.03
CA GLY A 391 -0.35 15.12 -7.30
C GLY A 391 0.53 16.09 -8.06
N ASN A 392 1.65 16.48 -7.47
CA ASN A 392 2.68 17.24 -8.16
C ASN A 392 3.98 16.44 -8.26
N CYS A 393 4.82 16.83 -9.21
CA CYS A 393 6.15 16.24 -9.29
C CYS A 393 6.99 16.68 -8.08
N LYS A 394 7.26 15.75 -7.14
CA LYS A 394 7.96 16.06 -5.90
C LYS A 394 9.45 16.20 -6.16
N ILE A 395 9.90 17.44 -6.37
CA ILE A 395 11.30 17.82 -6.54
C ILE A 395 11.65 18.82 -5.43
N VAL A 396 12.59 18.44 -4.58
CA VAL A 396 13.05 19.22 -3.43
C VAL A 396 14.51 19.63 -3.60
N ASN A 397 14.90 20.68 -2.90
CA ASN A 397 16.29 21.09 -2.77
C ASN A 397 16.80 20.58 -1.43
N HIS A 398 17.69 19.60 -1.47
CA HIS A 398 18.30 19.01 -0.28
C HIS A 398 19.32 19.97 0.34
N ASP A 399 19.44 19.94 1.66
CA ASP A 399 20.40 20.78 2.40
C ASP A 399 21.86 20.44 2.07
N SER A 400 22.08 19.20 1.62
CA SER A 400 23.40 18.69 1.22
C SER A 400 23.36 18.14 -0.21
N ARG A 401 24.55 18.00 -0.80
CA ARG A 401 24.69 17.40 -2.13
C ARG A 401 24.26 15.94 -2.06
N LEU A 402 23.38 15.54 -2.96
CA LEU A 402 23.02 14.14 -3.13
C LEU A 402 24.26 13.33 -3.59
N PRO A 403 24.39 12.06 -3.19
CA PRO A 403 25.41 11.17 -3.72
C PRO A 403 25.40 11.12 -5.26
N PRO A 404 26.55 10.96 -5.95
CA PRO A 404 26.62 11.01 -7.42
C PRO A 404 25.63 10.11 -8.16
N GLN A 405 25.34 8.92 -7.61
CA GLN A 405 24.35 7.98 -8.15
C GLN A 405 22.91 8.52 -8.13
N PHE A 406 22.59 9.47 -7.24
CA PHE A 406 21.27 10.08 -7.07
C PHE A 406 21.19 11.52 -7.59
N GLN A 407 22.24 12.02 -8.23
CA GLN A 407 22.22 13.32 -8.90
C GLN A 407 21.55 13.18 -10.27
N TYR A 408 20.34 13.72 -10.40
CA TYR A 408 19.49 13.61 -11.60
C TYR A 408 19.35 14.91 -12.39
N PHE A 409 19.71 16.03 -11.78
CA PHE A 409 19.60 17.38 -12.32
C PHE A 409 20.98 18.02 -12.44
N SER A 410 21.06 19.16 -13.14
CA SER A 410 22.30 19.95 -13.23
C SER A 410 22.77 20.47 -11.87
N SER A 411 21.83 20.75 -10.95
CA SER A 411 22.15 21.04 -9.56
C SER A 411 22.33 19.73 -8.76
N PRO A 412 23.45 19.54 -8.05
CA PRO A 412 23.72 18.32 -7.29
C PRO A 412 22.89 18.19 -5.99
N THR A 413 22.16 19.23 -5.61
CA THR A 413 21.26 19.23 -4.43
C THR A 413 19.80 19.01 -4.79
N LEU A 414 19.46 18.99 -6.09
CA LEU A 414 18.09 18.85 -6.55
C LEU A 414 17.78 17.39 -6.84
N GLY A 415 16.67 16.88 -6.32
CA GLY A 415 16.23 15.48 -6.50
C GLY A 415 14.79 15.29 -6.03
N GLY A 416 14.30 14.05 -6.07
CA GLY A 416 13.11 13.64 -5.33
C GLY A 416 13.36 13.68 -3.81
N GLU A 417 12.29 13.63 -3.03
CA GLU A 417 12.37 13.61 -1.56
C GLU A 417 12.54 12.19 -1.00
N ASP A 418 11.83 11.23 -1.61
CA ASP A 418 11.72 9.84 -1.18
C ASP A 418 13.01 9.04 -1.47
N GLU A 419 13.64 8.51 -0.42
CA GLU A 419 14.87 7.72 -0.53
C GLU A 419 14.64 6.30 -1.05
N GLU A 420 13.50 5.66 -0.78
CA GLU A 420 13.12 4.34 -1.33
C GLU A 420 12.97 4.40 -2.85
N MET A 421 12.65 5.57 -3.36
CA MET A 421 12.65 5.86 -4.80
C MET A 421 14.05 6.12 -5.38
N ASP A 422 15.14 5.89 -4.62
CA ASP A 422 16.50 6.34 -4.92
C ASP A 422 16.55 7.86 -5.20
N TYR A 423 15.71 8.66 -4.54
CA TYR A 423 15.49 10.09 -4.83
C TYR A 423 15.02 10.38 -6.26
N CYS A 424 14.48 9.40 -6.97
CA CYS A 424 13.84 9.64 -8.27
C CYS A 424 12.56 10.46 -8.06
N PRO A 425 12.43 11.65 -8.67
CA PRO A 425 11.20 12.43 -8.55
C PRO A 425 10.04 11.72 -9.24
N TYR A 426 8.91 11.63 -8.54
CA TYR A 426 7.67 11.09 -9.05
C TYR A 426 6.51 12.02 -8.69
N VAL A 427 5.34 11.74 -9.27
CA VAL A 427 4.12 12.49 -8.94
C VAL A 427 3.62 11.98 -7.59
N GLU A 428 3.81 12.77 -6.56
CA GLU A 428 3.34 12.49 -5.20
C GLU A 428 1.92 13.06 -5.03
N ARG A 429 1.01 12.21 -4.54
CA ARG A 429 -0.39 12.58 -4.29
C ARG A 429 -0.49 13.49 -3.06
N TYR A 430 -1.48 14.39 -3.04
CA TYR A 430 -1.90 15.05 -1.80
C TYR A 430 -3.05 14.31 -1.11
N ALA A 431 -3.17 14.43 0.21
CA ALA A 431 -4.14 13.68 1.03
C ALA A 431 -5.57 13.87 0.52
N GLU A 432 -5.90 15.11 0.20
CA GLU A 432 -7.25 15.54 -0.04
C GLU A 432 -7.64 15.53 -1.52
N THR A 433 -6.72 15.00 -2.35
CA THR A 433 -6.84 14.86 -3.81
C THR A 433 -6.99 13.40 -4.24
N ARG A 434 -7.24 12.50 -3.29
CA ARG A 434 -7.63 11.11 -3.52
C ARG A 434 -8.91 11.06 -4.36
N CYS A 435 -8.96 10.13 -5.31
CA CYS A 435 -10.16 9.90 -6.11
C CYS A 435 -11.22 9.06 -5.39
N PHE A 436 -10.91 8.48 -4.24
CA PHE A 436 -11.87 7.76 -3.41
C PHE A 436 -12.48 8.65 -2.32
N PHE A 437 -13.28 8.05 -1.44
CA PHE A 437 -13.95 8.76 -0.35
C PHE A 437 -12.96 9.54 0.51
N GLY A 438 -13.30 10.80 0.83
CA GLY A 438 -12.42 11.73 1.55
C GLY A 438 -11.79 12.82 0.68
N GLY A 439 -11.69 12.62 -0.65
CA GLY A 439 -11.27 13.68 -1.57
C GLY A 439 -12.32 14.79 -1.71
N ARG A 440 -11.90 16.07 -1.64
CA ARG A 440 -12.83 17.22 -1.71
C ARG A 440 -12.34 18.42 -2.51
N PHE A 441 -11.08 18.45 -2.95
CA PHE A 441 -10.45 19.68 -3.49
C PHE A 441 -10.22 19.68 -5.01
N LEU A 442 -10.54 18.59 -5.72
CA LEU A 442 -10.39 18.53 -7.16
C LEU A 442 -11.63 19.05 -7.89
N ASN A 443 -11.41 20.03 -8.77
CA ASN A 443 -12.46 20.56 -9.64
C ASN A 443 -12.85 19.50 -10.67
N GLY A 444 -14.11 19.50 -11.12
CA GLY A 444 -14.60 18.56 -12.11
C GLY A 444 -14.60 17.08 -11.70
N SER A 445 -14.30 16.76 -10.42
CA SER A 445 -14.04 15.40 -9.97
C SER A 445 -15.25 14.70 -9.36
N VAL A 446 -15.31 13.39 -9.53
CA VAL A 446 -16.25 12.45 -8.89
C VAL A 446 -15.47 11.51 -8.00
N TYR A 447 -15.90 11.38 -6.74
CA TYR A 447 -15.21 10.58 -5.74
C TYR A 447 -15.96 9.29 -5.46
N GLY A 448 -15.22 8.19 -5.38
CA GLY A 448 -15.76 6.87 -5.08
C GLY A 448 -14.70 5.79 -5.18
N ALA A 449 -14.95 4.63 -4.60
CA ALA A 449 -13.96 3.54 -4.56
C ALA A 449 -13.50 3.05 -5.96
N LEU A 450 -14.34 3.21 -7.00
CA LEU A 450 -13.99 2.90 -8.39
C LEU A 450 -13.59 4.13 -9.19
N SER A 451 -13.58 5.32 -8.59
CA SER A 451 -13.09 6.51 -9.28
C SER A 451 -11.58 6.42 -9.45
N ARG A 452 -11.12 6.86 -10.62
CA ARG A 452 -9.70 6.93 -10.98
C ARG A 452 -9.39 8.28 -11.59
N CYS A 453 -8.12 8.67 -11.53
CA CYS A 453 -7.64 9.90 -12.14
C CYS A 453 -7.44 9.73 -13.65
N PHE A 454 -7.99 10.67 -14.41
CA PHE A 454 -7.88 10.77 -15.85
C PHE A 454 -7.10 12.03 -16.23
N ASP A 455 -6.14 11.87 -17.12
CA ASP A 455 -5.26 12.95 -17.56
C ASP A 455 -6.02 13.94 -18.45
N ALA A 456 -5.89 15.22 -18.16
CA ALA A 456 -6.40 16.35 -18.93
C ALA A 456 -5.22 17.23 -19.38
N PRO A 457 -4.42 16.78 -20.36
CA PRO A 457 -3.11 17.38 -20.68
C PRO A 457 -3.18 18.83 -21.17
N ALA A 458 -4.31 19.24 -21.77
CA ALA A 458 -4.56 20.60 -22.22
C ALA A 458 -5.24 21.48 -21.14
N GLY A 459 -5.43 20.96 -19.92
CA GLY A 459 -6.28 21.56 -18.90
C GLY A 459 -7.77 21.43 -19.23
N PHE A 460 -8.61 21.94 -18.32
CA PHE A 460 -10.06 21.96 -18.47
C PHE A 460 -10.68 23.15 -17.75
N ALA A 461 -11.92 23.47 -18.07
CA ALA A 461 -12.68 24.51 -17.37
C ALA A 461 -14.04 23.98 -16.91
N GLU A 462 -14.37 24.26 -15.65
CA GLU A 462 -15.66 23.95 -15.02
C GLU A 462 -16.46 25.24 -14.88
N SER A 463 -17.70 25.25 -15.39
CA SER A 463 -18.60 26.41 -15.30
C SER A 463 -17.96 27.74 -15.75
N GLY A 464 -17.15 27.70 -16.81
CA GLY A 464 -16.45 28.87 -17.37
C GLY A 464 -15.18 29.28 -16.63
N ARG A 465 -14.75 28.54 -15.60
CA ARG A 465 -13.50 28.81 -14.85
C ARG A 465 -12.46 27.74 -15.16
N SER A 466 -11.28 28.16 -15.63
CA SER A 466 -10.15 27.27 -15.86
C SER A 466 -9.69 26.62 -14.55
N SER A 467 -9.44 25.32 -14.60
CA SER A 467 -8.85 24.57 -13.50
C SER A 467 -7.32 24.75 -13.50
N ALA A 468 -6.72 24.77 -12.33
CA ALA A 468 -5.26 24.67 -12.18
C ALA A 468 -4.75 23.22 -12.31
N GLN A 469 -5.66 22.25 -12.42
CA GLN A 469 -5.38 20.82 -12.47
C GLN A 469 -5.35 20.31 -13.92
N TYR A 470 -4.45 19.37 -14.17
CA TYR A 470 -4.27 18.64 -15.42
C TYR A 470 -4.68 17.17 -15.28
N GLY A 471 -5.43 16.86 -14.24
CA GLY A 471 -6.08 15.57 -14.01
C GLY A 471 -7.37 15.77 -13.21
N LEU A 472 -8.33 14.86 -13.38
CA LEU A 472 -9.57 14.85 -12.62
C LEU A 472 -10.03 13.42 -12.32
N CYS A 473 -10.78 13.23 -11.24
CA CYS A 473 -11.33 11.93 -10.89
C CYS A 473 -12.66 11.69 -11.62
N ALA A 474 -12.81 10.51 -12.22
CA ALA A 474 -14.07 10.07 -12.82
C ALA A 474 -14.40 8.66 -12.35
N GLU A 475 -15.69 8.37 -12.19
CA GLU A 475 -16.17 7.05 -11.82
C GLU A 475 -15.94 6.08 -12.98
N VAL A 476 -15.43 4.88 -12.69
CA VAL A 476 -15.11 3.87 -13.69
C VAL A 476 -16.05 2.67 -13.55
N HIS A 477 -16.59 2.23 -14.68
CA HIS A 477 -17.30 0.96 -14.79
C HIS A 477 -16.53 0.00 -15.70
N CYS A 478 -16.02 -1.09 -15.12
CA CYS A 478 -15.19 -2.07 -15.80
C CYS A 478 -16.05 -3.23 -16.33
N GLY A 479 -15.97 -3.50 -17.63
CA GLY A 479 -16.38 -4.75 -18.25
C GLY A 479 -15.27 -5.79 -18.19
N THR A 480 -15.25 -6.76 -19.11
CA THR A 480 -14.18 -7.78 -19.15
C THR A 480 -12.87 -7.27 -19.75
N THR A 481 -12.96 -6.47 -20.81
CA THR A 481 -11.82 -5.91 -21.56
C THR A 481 -12.02 -4.45 -21.97
N THR A 482 -13.19 -3.88 -21.64
CA THR A 482 -13.57 -2.50 -21.96
C THR A 482 -14.05 -1.82 -20.71
N TYR A 483 -13.97 -0.50 -20.65
CA TYR A 483 -14.52 0.26 -19.54
C TYR A 483 -15.22 1.53 -20.03
N SER A 484 -16.06 2.07 -19.16
CA SER A 484 -16.74 3.34 -19.38
C SER A 484 -16.52 4.25 -18.18
N VAL A 485 -16.64 5.56 -18.42
CA VAL A 485 -16.35 6.60 -17.45
C VAL A 485 -17.55 7.52 -17.27
N LYS A 486 -17.72 8.02 -16.05
CA LYS A 486 -18.72 9.03 -15.72
C LYS A 486 -18.06 10.20 -15.00
N VAL A 487 -17.96 11.32 -15.69
CA VAL A 487 -17.40 12.58 -15.17
C VAL A 487 -18.45 13.37 -14.39
N LYS A 488 -18.04 14.42 -13.66
CA LYS A 488 -18.93 15.25 -12.86
C LYS A 488 -20.06 15.86 -13.70
N GLY A 489 -21.30 15.72 -13.23
CA GLY A 489 -22.50 16.22 -13.91
C GLY A 489 -22.97 15.39 -15.11
N ALA A 490 -22.22 14.36 -15.53
CA ALA A 490 -22.66 13.46 -16.59
C ALA A 490 -23.85 12.61 -16.12
N ARG A 491 -24.84 12.42 -16.99
CA ARG A 491 -26.03 11.58 -16.68
C ARG A 491 -25.73 10.09 -16.84
N MET A 492 -24.94 9.71 -17.84
CA MET A 492 -24.64 8.33 -18.19
C MET A 492 -23.15 8.09 -18.29
N TYR A 493 -22.76 6.82 -18.19
CA TYR A 493 -21.41 6.37 -18.49
C TYR A 493 -21.14 6.44 -19.99
N THR A 494 -19.94 6.87 -20.36
CA THR A 494 -19.48 6.93 -21.76
C THR A 494 -18.31 5.98 -21.95
N ARG A 495 -18.31 5.20 -23.03
CA ARG A 495 -17.22 4.28 -23.35
C ARG A 495 -15.90 5.04 -23.50
N CYS A 496 -14.86 4.59 -22.82
CA CYS A 496 -13.52 5.17 -22.92
C CYS A 496 -12.61 4.13 -23.59
N THR A 497 -12.17 4.39 -24.81
CA THR A 497 -11.30 3.47 -25.55
C THR A 497 -9.84 3.86 -25.31
N PRO A 498 -8.96 2.96 -24.81
CA PRO A 498 -7.57 3.31 -24.53
C PRO A 498 -6.88 4.04 -25.69
N GLY A 499 -6.15 5.12 -25.37
CA GLY A 499 -5.46 5.97 -26.34
C GLY A 499 -6.33 7.03 -27.03
N THR A 500 -7.66 6.99 -26.86
CA THR A 500 -8.55 8.04 -27.37
C THR A 500 -8.72 9.18 -26.36
N THR A 501 -9.24 10.32 -26.83
CA THR A 501 -9.63 11.45 -25.98
C THR A 501 -11.13 11.66 -26.02
N LEU A 502 -11.71 12.10 -24.89
CA LEU A 502 -13.12 12.45 -24.78
C LEU A 502 -13.26 13.93 -24.41
N PRO A 503 -13.92 14.76 -25.26
CA PRO A 503 -14.18 16.16 -24.94
C PRO A 503 -15.15 16.29 -23.76
N LEU A 504 -14.74 16.96 -22.69
CA LEU A 504 -15.51 17.04 -21.44
C LEU A 504 -16.87 17.73 -21.62
N SER A 505 -16.94 18.74 -22.47
CA SER A 505 -18.18 19.48 -22.78
C SER A 505 -19.23 18.61 -23.50
N LEU A 506 -18.81 17.53 -24.17
CA LEU A 506 -19.73 16.57 -24.78
C LEU A 506 -20.20 15.52 -23.77
N LEU A 507 -19.42 15.26 -22.71
CA LEU A 507 -19.78 14.31 -21.67
C LEU A 507 -20.72 14.91 -20.63
N SER A 508 -20.55 16.21 -20.31
CA SER A 508 -21.31 16.88 -19.28
C SER A 508 -21.36 18.41 -19.48
N PRO A 509 -22.52 19.05 -19.29
CA PRO A 509 -22.67 20.51 -19.38
C PRO A 509 -21.94 21.26 -18.27
N THR A 510 -21.46 20.57 -17.23
CA THR A 510 -20.64 21.15 -16.16
C THR A 510 -19.31 21.70 -16.69
N PHE A 511 -18.80 21.15 -17.80
CA PHE A 511 -17.53 21.55 -18.38
C PHE A 511 -17.72 22.48 -19.56
N SER A 512 -17.03 23.61 -19.54
CA SER A 512 -17.02 24.57 -20.66
C SER A 512 -15.92 24.27 -21.69
N SER A 513 -14.85 23.58 -21.29
CA SER A 513 -13.77 23.15 -22.19
C SER A 513 -12.92 22.04 -21.56
N GLY A 514 -12.04 21.45 -22.37
CA GLY A 514 -11.09 20.41 -21.95
C GLY A 514 -11.45 19.03 -22.49
N GLN A 515 -10.53 18.10 -22.33
CA GLN A 515 -10.68 16.71 -22.73
C GLN A 515 -9.91 15.82 -21.75
N ILE A 516 -10.42 14.61 -21.54
CA ILE A 516 -9.70 13.56 -20.82
C ILE A 516 -9.11 12.55 -21.79
N THR A 517 -7.97 11.97 -21.42
CA THR A 517 -7.35 10.86 -22.15
C THR A 517 -7.79 9.55 -21.54
N CYS A 518 -8.19 8.58 -22.36
CA CYS A 518 -8.55 7.24 -21.92
C CYS A 518 -7.29 6.39 -21.73
N PRO A 519 -6.93 6.00 -20.50
CA PRO A 519 -5.72 5.22 -20.25
C PRO A 519 -5.90 3.73 -20.57
N PRO A 520 -4.84 2.92 -20.47
CA PRO A 520 -4.94 1.47 -20.59
C PRO A 520 -5.95 0.88 -19.60
N TYR A 521 -6.69 -0.15 -20.03
CA TYR A 521 -7.71 -0.82 -19.21
C TYR A 521 -7.19 -1.22 -17.82
N ASP A 522 -6.04 -1.89 -17.78
CA ASP A 522 -5.41 -2.37 -16.55
C ASP A 522 -5.07 -1.25 -15.55
N SER A 523 -4.83 -0.01 -16.01
CA SER A 523 -4.51 1.11 -15.12
C SER A 523 -5.72 1.63 -14.31
N VAL A 524 -6.94 1.32 -14.75
CA VAL A 524 -8.19 1.77 -14.11
C VAL A 524 -9.06 0.62 -13.62
N CYS A 525 -8.86 -0.57 -14.19
CA CYS A 525 -9.63 -1.79 -13.90
C CYS A 525 -8.78 -2.96 -13.41
N GLY A 526 -7.47 -2.79 -13.22
CA GLY A 526 -6.55 -3.86 -12.80
C GLY A 526 -6.82 -4.39 -11.39
N ILE A 527 -7.32 -3.54 -10.49
CA ILE A 527 -7.74 -3.94 -9.15
C ILE A 527 -9.17 -4.50 -9.23
N ARG A 528 -9.31 -5.81 -9.06
CA ARG A 528 -10.62 -6.47 -9.04
C ARG A 528 -11.26 -6.33 -7.68
N VAL A 529 -12.19 -5.39 -7.56
CA VAL A 529 -13.00 -5.21 -6.34
C VAL A 529 -14.04 -6.32 -6.25
N THR A 530 -14.02 -7.12 -5.19
CA THR A 530 -14.96 -8.24 -5.00
C THR A 530 -16.38 -7.75 -4.67
N THR A 531 -17.39 -8.61 -4.81
CA THR A 531 -18.79 -8.29 -4.46
C THR A 531 -18.97 -7.95 -2.99
N THR A 532 -18.22 -8.59 -2.09
CA THR A 532 -18.21 -8.26 -0.65
C THR A 532 -17.68 -6.86 -0.43
N GLN A 533 -16.56 -6.52 -1.07
CA GLN A 533 -16.00 -5.17 -1.04
C GLN A 533 -16.98 -4.14 -1.63
N ALA A 534 -17.68 -4.46 -2.72
CA ALA A 534 -18.74 -3.61 -3.29
C ALA A 534 -19.93 -3.37 -2.33
N ARG A 535 -20.34 -4.38 -1.54
CA ARG A 535 -21.44 -4.24 -0.57
C ARG A 535 -21.08 -3.32 0.60
N TRP A 536 -19.89 -3.50 1.18
CA TRP A 536 -19.41 -2.64 2.27
C TRP A 536 -19.20 -1.20 1.81
N ARG A 537 -18.80 -1.02 0.54
CA ARG A 537 -18.72 0.29 -0.13
C ARG A 537 -20.07 1.02 -0.21
N ASP A 538 -21.15 0.33 -0.59
CA ASP A 538 -22.49 0.92 -0.68
C ASP A 538 -23.07 1.30 0.69
N ALA A 539 -22.70 0.56 1.74
CA ALA A 539 -23.09 0.84 3.12
C ALA A 539 -22.37 2.09 3.67
N ALA A 540 -21.06 2.21 3.45
CA ALA A 540 -20.28 3.38 3.87
C ALA A 540 -20.77 4.68 3.21
N GLY A 541 -21.09 4.65 1.91
CA GLY A 541 -21.62 5.81 1.19
C GLY A 541 -23.01 6.29 1.65
N LYS A 542 -23.76 5.44 2.36
CA LYS A 542 -25.06 5.82 2.97
C LYS A 542 -24.93 6.29 4.42
N GLY A 543 -23.89 5.86 5.13
CA GLY A 543 -23.63 6.24 6.52
C GLY A 543 -23.21 7.70 6.69
N ASP A 544 -22.43 8.22 5.75
CA ASP A 544 -21.88 9.59 5.81
C ASP A 544 -22.91 10.68 5.42
N ALA A 545 -24.04 10.29 4.82
CA ALA A 545 -25.15 11.21 4.50
C ALA A 545 -26.06 11.51 5.71
N ARG A 546 -25.88 10.82 6.86
CA ARG A 546 -26.75 10.96 8.05
C ARG A 546 -26.14 11.74 9.22
N SER A 547 -24.88 12.15 9.16
CA SER A 547 -24.22 12.91 10.25
C SER A 547 -24.29 14.44 10.09
N GLY A 548 -24.91 14.95 9.02
CA GLY A 548 -24.95 16.39 8.71
C GLY A 548 -26.25 17.13 9.05
N GLN A 549 -27.20 16.54 9.77
CA GLN A 549 -28.42 17.22 10.20
C GLN A 549 -28.88 16.75 11.59
N SER A 550 -28.35 17.38 12.65
CA SER A 550 -29.10 17.64 13.87
C SER A 550 -28.39 18.70 14.73
N SER A 551 -29.13 19.79 14.99
CA SER A 551 -28.86 20.98 15.83
C SER A 551 -27.71 21.90 15.44
#